data_AF-D8S8B5-F1
#
_entry.id   AF-D8S8B5-F1
#
_cell.length_a   1.000
_cell.length_b   1.000
_cell.length_c   1.000
_cell.angle_alpha   90.00
_cell.angle_beta   90.00
_cell.angle_gamma   90.00
#
_symmetry.space_group_name_H-M   'P 1'
#
loop_
_entity.id
_entity.type
_entity.pdbx_description
1 polymer ?
#
loop_
_entity_poly.entity_id
_entity_poly.type
_entity_poly.pdbx_seq_one_letter_code
_entity_poly.pdbx_strand_id
1 'polypeptide(L)'
;MHLLNLLRVAFGPYVYVAAYNGHSDGLQKWCSFSGTLSRGVGRNSVSEPDSSLFKLRGKRYLRDGLLVAAEEPIFKLVAADWYKSKDKLDNVSSSLPSQVPHSGHYYSLVFYFATRTKILEGSLLHQFIHKDDNFRNQRLLLLPSVPEGSWIVRQAVGSRAVVLGQILDCSYHKGKNYIEVDVNMGSSGIVRGVMSIVFGYISALVVDMGFSLRAESESELPEELLGAVRCFRLDLSTAANLER
;
A
#
# COMPACT_ATOMS: atom_id res chain seq x y z
N MET A 1 -28.15 12.81 -18.37
CA MET A 1 -27.55 13.66 -17.32
C MET A 1 -26.83 12.74 -16.35
N HIS A 2 -25.54 12.91 -15.99
CA HIS A 2 -24.85 14.07 -15.39
C HIS A 2 -25.15 14.26 -13.90
N LEU A 3 -24.06 14.36 -13.13
CA LEU A 3 -23.97 14.77 -11.71
C LEU A 3 -24.55 13.75 -10.70
N LEU A 4 -23.86 13.35 -9.63
CA LEU A 4 -22.50 13.67 -9.18
C LEU A 4 -21.76 12.40 -8.73
N ASN A 5 -20.50 12.27 -9.17
CA ASN A 5 -19.54 11.36 -8.54
C ASN A 5 -19.32 11.78 -7.09
N LEU A 6 -18.91 10.84 -6.23
CA LEU A 6 -17.56 10.81 -5.64
C LEU A 6 -17.42 9.58 -4.72
N LEU A 7 -16.28 8.87 -4.72
CA LEU A 7 -15.79 8.14 -3.52
C LEU A 7 -14.25 8.22 -3.38
N ARG A 8 -13.67 7.74 -2.28
CA ARG A 8 -12.20 7.64 -2.06
C ARG A 8 -11.81 6.43 -1.22
N VAL A 9 -10.58 5.95 -1.44
CA VAL A 9 -9.94 4.76 -0.86
C VAL A 9 -9.96 4.81 0.66
N ALA A 10 -10.04 3.64 1.33
CA ALA A 10 -9.08 3.23 2.38
C ALA A 10 -9.37 1.90 3.18
N PHE A 11 -8.37 1.32 3.89
CA PHE A 11 -8.37 0.08 4.76
C PHE A 11 -9.07 -1.20 4.24
N GLY A 12 -8.98 -1.35 2.93
CA GLY A 12 -7.99 -2.28 2.43
C GLY A 12 -6.53 -1.77 2.58
N PRO A 13 -5.51 -2.60 2.36
CA PRO A 13 -4.11 -2.19 2.36
C PRO A 13 -3.81 -1.47 1.04
N TYR A 14 -4.48 -0.35 0.79
CA TYR A 14 -4.44 0.36 -0.49
C TYR A 14 -3.10 1.07 -0.69
N VAL A 15 -2.54 0.96 -1.89
CA VAL A 15 -1.19 1.41 -2.21
C VAL A 15 -1.22 2.29 -3.45
N TYR A 16 -1.24 3.62 -3.30
CA TYR A 16 -1.06 4.52 -4.43
C TYR A 16 0.42 4.64 -4.76
N VAL A 17 0.87 3.78 -5.66
CA VAL A 17 2.11 4.00 -6.41
C VAL A 17 1.82 5.07 -7.48
N ALA A 18 1.66 6.33 -7.06
CA ALA A 18 1.37 7.46 -7.94
C ALA A 18 2.63 7.85 -8.75
N ALA A 19 2.94 6.98 -9.71
CA ALA A 19 4.16 6.94 -10.47
C ALA A 19 4.24 8.06 -11.52
N TYR A 20 4.45 9.27 -11.02
CA TYR A 20 4.54 10.48 -11.83
C TYR A 20 5.73 10.44 -12.79
N ASN A 21 5.46 10.74 -14.07
CA ASN A 21 6.45 10.80 -15.13
C ASN A 21 6.13 12.00 -16.05
N GLY A 22 6.95 13.05 -16.00
CA GLY A 22 6.98 14.14 -17.00
C GLY A 22 6.48 15.52 -16.55
N HIS A 23 7.35 16.52 -16.73
CA HIS A 23 7.14 17.98 -16.65
C HIS A 23 6.69 18.61 -15.32
N SER A 24 7.71 18.94 -14.51
CA SER A 24 7.81 20.01 -13.49
C SER A 24 6.62 20.30 -12.57
N ASP A 25 5.52 20.80 -13.12
CA ASP A 25 4.52 21.59 -12.43
C ASP A 25 3.61 20.72 -11.52
N GLY A 26 3.46 19.44 -11.89
CA GLY A 26 2.64 18.49 -11.13
C GLY A 26 3.22 18.15 -9.75
N LEU A 27 4.55 18.13 -9.61
CA LEU A 27 5.20 17.69 -8.37
C LEU A 27 5.11 18.70 -7.23
N GLN A 28 5.14 20.01 -7.52
CA GLN A 28 4.93 21.03 -6.48
C GLN A 28 3.56 20.88 -5.81
N LYS A 29 2.52 20.54 -6.60
CA LYS A 29 1.16 20.30 -6.09
C LYS A 29 1.08 19.10 -5.14
N TRP A 30 1.89 18.05 -5.38
CA TRP A 30 2.04 16.93 -4.44
C TRP A 30 2.86 17.29 -3.21
N CYS A 31 3.91 18.12 -3.33
CA CYS A 31 4.66 18.61 -2.16
C CYS A 31 3.79 19.46 -1.20
N SER A 32 2.71 20.07 -1.69
CA SER A 32 1.70 20.76 -0.87
C SER A 32 0.51 19.88 -0.44
N PHE A 33 0.47 18.61 -0.82
CA PHE A 33 -0.65 17.72 -0.51
C PHE A 33 -0.48 17.09 0.88
N SER A 34 -1.40 17.37 1.80
CA SER A 34 -1.55 16.66 3.06
C SER A 34 -2.75 15.72 2.98
N GLY A 35 -2.59 14.54 3.58
CA GLY A 35 -3.70 13.66 3.93
C GLY A 35 -4.20 13.93 5.36
N THR A 36 -5.11 13.10 5.84
CA THR A 36 -5.68 13.22 7.21
C THR A 36 -4.78 12.64 8.30
N LEU A 37 -3.76 11.83 7.97
CA LEU A 37 -2.71 11.44 8.90
C LEU A 37 -1.54 12.42 8.84
N SER A 38 -1.10 12.86 10.01
CA SER A 38 0.08 13.72 10.16
C SER A 38 1.38 12.99 9.77
N ARG A 39 2.41 13.73 9.34
CA ARG A 39 3.77 13.15 9.20
C ARG A 39 4.53 13.26 10.51
N GLY A 40 5.11 12.16 10.97
CA GLY A 40 5.86 12.09 12.22
C GLY A 40 5.87 10.69 12.85
N VAL A 41 6.25 10.62 14.12
CA VAL A 41 6.38 9.38 14.92
C VAL A 41 5.44 9.32 16.13
N GLY A 42 4.42 10.19 16.17
CA GLY A 42 3.44 10.28 17.25
C GLY A 42 2.27 9.31 17.07
N ARG A 43 1.29 9.32 17.99
CA ARG A 43 0.01 8.64 17.74
C ARG A 43 -0.71 9.31 16.56
N ASN A 44 -1.32 8.51 15.68
CA ASN A 44 -2.04 8.97 14.50
C ASN A 44 -1.16 9.74 13.48
N SER A 45 0.04 9.22 13.26
CA SER A 45 0.96 9.73 12.23
C SER A 45 1.55 8.62 11.36
N VAL A 46 2.19 9.04 10.27
CA VAL A 46 3.00 8.20 9.38
C VAL A 46 4.41 8.73 9.19
N SER A 47 5.38 7.84 9.00
CA SER A 47 6.70 8.17 8.47
C SER A 47 7.09 7.20 7.35
N GLU A 48 8.21 7.46 6.70
CA GLU A 48 8.95 6.43 5.98
C GLU A 48 9.84 5.69 7.01
N PRO A 49 9.89 4.35 7.02
CA PRO A 49 10.84 3.58 7.81
C PRO A 49 12.18 3.43 7.07
N ASP A 50 13.19 2.90 7.76
CA ASP A 50 14.47 2.54 7.14
C ASP A 50 14.27 1.40 6.11
N SER A 51 14.63 1.69 4.85
CA SER A 51 14.51 0.79 3.71
C SER A 51 15.18 -0.58 3.96
N SER A 52 16.29 -0.61 4.70
CA SER A 52 17.07 -1.82 4.97
C SER A 52 16.34 -2.84 5.86
N LEU A 53 15.24 -2.45 6.52
CA LEU A 53 14.37 -3.37 7.26
C LEU A 53 13.68 -4.39 6.34
N PHE A 54 13.38 -4.01 5.09
CA PHE A 54 12.78 -4.89 4.09
C PHE A 54 13.85 -5.76 3.42
N LYS A 55 13.53 -7.03 3.19
CA LYS A 55 14.42 -8.01 2.57
C LYS A 55 13.85 -8.47 1.23
N LEU A 56 14.58 -8.21 0.15
CA LEU A 56 14.17 -8.42 -1.24
C LEU A 56 15.12 -9.36 -1.98
N ARG A 57 14.70 -9.92 -3.11
CA ARG A 57 15.53 -10.84 -3.90
C ARG A 57 16.70 -10.09 -4.55
N GLY A 58 17.93 -10.40 -4.12
CA GLY A 58 19.14 -9.82 -4.70
C GLY A 58 19.42 -10.32 -6.12
N LYS A 59 20.38 -9.68 -6.81
CA LYS A 59 20.73 -9.96 -8.22
C LYS A 59 21.05 -11.42 -8.56
N ARG A 60 21.39 -12.25 -7.57
CA ARG A 60 21.71 -13.69 -7.74
C ARG A 60 20.69 -14.63 -7.08
N TYR A 61 19.56 -14.13 -6.59
CA TYR A 61 18.62 -14.91 -5.78
C TYR A 61 18.15 -16.22 -6.43
N LEU A 62 17.98 -16.27 -7.75
CA LEU A 62 17.60 -17.51 -8.45
C LEU A 62 18.72 -18.59 -8.47
N ARG A 63 19.92 -18.25 -7.99
CA ARG A 63 21.10 -19.14 -7.87
C ARG A 63 21.50 -19.40 -6.42
N ASP A 64 21.43 -18.39 -5.54
CA ASP A 64 21.87 -18.49 -4.14
C ASP A 64 20.72 -18.44 -3.11
N GLY A 65 19.49 -18.08 -3.50
CA GLY A 65 18.33 -17.97 -2.62
C GLY A 65 18.42 -16.83 -1.58
N LEU A 66 19.43 -15.96 -1.68
CA LEU A 66 19.71 -14.98 -0.63
C LEU A 66 18.93 -13.69 -0.82
N LEU A 67 18.14 -13.32 0.20
CA LEU A 67 17.54 -12.00 0.29
C LEU A 67 18.58 -10.98 0.75
N VAL A 68 18.57 -9.81 0.14
CA VAL A 68 19.40 -8.65 0.51
C VAL A 68 18.56 -7.60 1.24
N ALA A 69 19.20 -6.67 1.96
CA ALA A 69 18.52 -5.47 2.42
C ALA A 69 18.09 -4.64 1.21
N ALA A 70 16.88 -4.07 1.24
CA ALA A 70 16.43 -3.17 0.19
C ALA A 70 17.22 -1.84 0.21
N GLU A 71 17.51 -1.32 -0.98
CA GLU A 71 18.02 0.03 -1.18
C GLU A 71 16.88 1.06 -1.08
N GLU A 72 17.18 2.33 -1.35
CA GLU A 72 16.20 3.42 -1.24
C GLU A 72 14.99 3.23 -2.17
N PRO A 73 13.76 3.59 -1.75
CA PRO A 73 12.57 3.30 -2.51
C PRO A 73 12.44 4.21 -3.75
N ILE A 74 11.96 3.64 -4.86
CA ILE A 74 11.73 4.37 -6.13
C ILE A 74 10.80 5.58 -5.92
N PHE A 75 9.80 5.44 -5.06
CA PHE A 75 8.80 6.43 -4.72
C PHE A 75 8.86 6.79 -3.23
N LYS A 76 8.87 8.09 -2.94
CA LYS A 76 8.80 8.61 -1.57
C LYS A 76 7.34 8.78 -1.15
N LEU A 77 7.07 8.52 0.12
CA LEU A 77 5.76 8.81 0.70
C LEU A 77 5.52 10.31 0.60
N VAL A 78 4.34 10.71 0.16
CA VAL A 78 3.86 12.10 0.17
C VAL A 78 3.00 12.29 1.41
N ALA A 79 1.94 11.50 1.52
CA ALA A 79 0.88 11.64 2.52
C ALA A 79 0.14 10.31 2.75
N ALA A 80 -0.68 10.26 3.79
CA ALA A 80 -1.60 9.16 4.07
C ALA A 80 -2.93 9.69 4.62
N ASP A 81 -4.03 9.00 4.33
CA ASP A 81 -5.34 9.29 4.94
C ASP A 81 -5.76 8.15 5.87
N TRP A 82 -6.55 8.51 6.87
CA TRP A 82 -7.29 7.61 7.74
C TRP A 82 -8.76 8.08 7.80
N TYR A 83 -9.67 7.27 7.27
CA TYR A 83 -11.12 7.52 7.14
C TYR A 83 -11.94 6.42 7.85
N LYS A 84 -13.28 6.53 7.82
CA LYS A 84 -14.23 5.43 8.06
C LYS A 84 -15.56 5.71 7.36
N SER A 85 -16.32 4.66 7.10
CA SER A 85 -17.69 4.73 6.57
C SER A 85 -18.65 3.83 7.36
N LYS A 86 -19.96 4.05 7.20
CA LYS A 86 -21.00 3.10 7.66
C LYS A 86 -21.21 2.00 6.62
N ASP A 87 -21.43 2.44 5.39
CA ASP A 87 -21.64 1.60 4.23
C ASP A 87 -20.32 1.24 3.53
N LYS A 88 -20.40 0.22 2.66
CA LYS A 88 -19.27 -0.31 1.91
C LYS A 88 -18.90 0.67 0.79
N LEU A 89 -17.63 1.02 0.66
CA LEU A 89 -17.15 1.99 -0.32
C LEU A 89 -16.81 1.34 -1.66
N ASP A 90 -17.44 1.85 -2.73
CA ASP A 90 -17.15 1.57 -4.14
C ASP A 90 -16.55 2.80 -4.83
N ASN A 91 -15.79 2.61 -5.92
CA ASN A 91 -15.42 3.64 -6.90
C ASN A 91 -14.60 4.85 -6.38
N VAL A 92 -13.30 4.63 -6.21
CA VAL A 92 -12.34 5.72 -5.98
C VAL A 92 -11.88 6.35 -7.28
N SER A 93 -11.59 5.51 -8.26
CA SER A 93 -11.63 5.87 -9.68
C SER A 93 -12.68 5.05 -10.45
N SER A 94 -12.69 3.69 -10.40
CA SER A 94 -13.84 2.91 -10.94
C SER A 94 -13.90 1.40 -10.64
N SER A 95 -14.96 0.98 -9.93
CA SER A 95 -15.55 -0.37 -9.85
C SER A 95 -14.97 -1.39 -8.85
N LEU A 96 -15.88 -1.85 -7.98
CA LEU A 96 -15.82 -3.06 -7.13
C LEU A 96 -14.98 -2.97 -5.84
N PRO A 97 -15.33 -3.77 -4.80
CA PRO A 97 -15.23 -3.29 -3.42
C PRO A 97 -13.99 -3.79 -2.66
N SER A 98 -13.42 -2.97 -1.78
CA SER A 98 -12.15 -3.28 -1.08
C SER A 98 -12.07 -2.84 0.39
N GLN A 99 -12.87 -3.43 1.29
CA GLN A 99 -12.90 -3.01 2.72
C GLN A 99 -13.17 -4.13 3.73
N VAL A 100 -12.68 -3.93 4.97
CA VAL A 100 -12.97 -4.80 6.13
C VAL A 100 -13.96 -4.12 7.09
N PRO A 101 -15.07 -4.79 7.47
CA PRO A 101 -15.97 -4.29 8.50
C PRO A 101 -15.42 -4.58 9.92
N HIS A 102 -15.52 -3.60 10.80
CA HIS A 102 -15.28 -3.73 12.24
C HIS A 102 -16.25 -2.81 13.01
N SER A 103 -16.93 -3.34 14.04
CA SER A 103 -17.84 -2.58 14.91
C SER A 103 -18.87 -1.70 14.18
N GLY A 104 -19.49 -2.23 13.12
CA GLY A 104 -20.52 -1.55 12.33
C GLY A 104 -20.00 -0.49 11.33
N HIS A 105 -18.69 -0.38 11.17
CA HIS A 105 -18.02 0.55 10.26
C HIS A 105 -17.04 -0.18 9.34
N TYR A 106 -16.75 0.39 8.17
CA TYR A 106 -15.61 -0.02 7.36
C TYR A 106 -14.46 0.98 7.55
N TYR A 107 -13.24 0.47 7.70
CA TYR A 107 -12.08 1.27 8.14
C TYR A 107 -11.08 1.61 7.04
N SER A 108 -10.18 2.57 7.32
CA SER A 108 -9.49 3.33 6.28
C SER A 108 -8.27 4.15 6.79
N LEU A 109 -7.00 4.31 6.31
CA LEU A 109 -5.94 3.84 5.32
C LEU A 109 -5.91 4.19 3.79
N VAL A 110 -5.39 5.37 3.38
CA VAL A 110 -4.73 5.65 2.07
C VAL A 110 -3.20 5.77 2.23
N PHE A 111 -2.37 5.33 1.27
CA PHE A 111 -0.96 5.74 1.13
C PHE A 111 -0.61 6.34 -0.24
N TYR A 112 -0.18 7.60 -0.29
CA TYR A 112 0.27 8.29 -1.51
C TYR A 112 1.79 8.28 -1.65
N PHE A 113 2.33 7.58 -2.65
CA PHE A 113 3.76 7.56 -2.99
C PHE A 113 4.02 8.25 -4.34
N ALA A 114 5.07 9.07 -4.46
CA ALA A 114 5.43 9.76 -5.71
C ALA A 114 6.95 9.76 -5.96
N THR A 115 7.36 9.96 -7.21
CA THR A 115 8.79 10.07 -7.59
C THR A 115 9.04 11.22 -8.58
N ARG A 116 10.32 11.56 -8.74
CA ARG A 116 10.81 12.42 -9.84
C ARG A 116 11.59 11.64 -10.89
N THR A 117 11.93 10.37 -10.60
CA THR A 117 12.73 9.50 -11.46
C THR A 117 11.91 9.06 -12.67
N LYS A 118 12.44 9.21 -13.89
CA LYS A 118 11.78 8.65 -15.08
C LYS A 118 11.75 7.13 -14.94
N ILE A 119 10.55 6.55 -15.02
CA ILE A 119 10.37 5.10 -15.08
C ILE A 119 11.03 4.58 -16.36
N LEU A 120 11.99 3.66 -16.22
CA LEU A 120 12.70 3.07 -17.36
C LEU A 120 11.74 2.20 -18.17
N GLU A 121 11.61 2.48 -19.47
CA GLU A 121 10.78 1.69 -20.39
C GLU A 121 11.29 0.24 -20.44
N GLY A 122 10.37 -0.72 -20.40
CA GLY A 122 10.69 -2.16 -20.33
C GLY A 122 11.03 -2.71 -18.93
N SER A 123 11.32 -1.86 -17.93
CA SER A 123 11.53 -2.30 -16.53
C SER A 123 10.32 -3.06 -15.95
N LEU A 124 10.53 -3.85 -14.89
CA LEU A 124 9.44 -4.57 -14.21
C LEU A 124 8.32 -3.62 -13.75
N LEU A 125 8.68 -2.44 -13.24
CA LEU A 125 7.75 -1.37 -12.87
C LEU A 125 6.98 -0.81 -14.07
N HIS A 126 7.64 -0.52 -15.19
CA HIS A 126 6.97 -0.12 -16.43
C HIS A 126 6.01 -1.20 -16.94
N GLN A 127 6.44 -2.48 -16.89
CA GLN A 127 5.59 -3.61 -17.26
C GLN A 127 4.36 -3.73 -16.35
N PHE A 128 4.51 -3.59 -15.03
CA PHE A 128 3.38 -3.59 -14.08
C PHE A 128 2.38 -2.45 -14.37
N ILE A 129 2.87 -1.27 -14.74
CA ILE A 129 2.02 -0.13 -15.11
C ILE A 129 1.35 -0.32 -16.49
N HIS A 130 1.87 -1.17 -17.39
CA HIS A 130 1.38 -1.28 -18.79
C HIS A 130 0.76 -2.63 -19.20
N LYS A 131 0.96 -3.72 -18.46
CA LYS A 131 0.35 -5.04 -18.71
C LYS A 131 -1.08 -5.15 -18.14
N ASP A 132 -1.67 -6.33 -18.24
CA ASP A 132 -2.97 -6.71 -17.69
C ASP A 132 -2.93 -7.04 -16.18
N ASP A 133 -4.12 -7.27 -15.60
CA ASP A 133 -4.29 -7.55 -14.17
C ASP A 133 -3.87 -8.97 -13.78
N ASN A 134 -3.84 -9.92 -14.71
CA ASN A 134 -3.30 -11.26 -14.43
C ASN A 134 -1.79 -11.18 -14.19
N PHE A 135 -1.07 -10.33 -14.92
CA PHE A 135 0.32 -9.98 -14.60
C PHE A 135 0.40 -9.25 -13.24
N ARG A 136 -0.39 -8.20 -13.00
CA ARG A 136 -0.31 -7.43 -11.73
C ARG A 136 -0.59 -8.28 -10.48
N ASN A 137 -1.58 -9.17 -10.55
CA ASN A 137 -1.99 -10.06 -9.46
C ASN A 137 -0.94 -11.11 -9.08
N GLN A 138 0.05 -11.39 -9.94
CA GLN A 138 1.18 -12.27 -9.64
C GLN A 138 2.40 -11.50 -9.07
N ARG A 139 2.39 -10.16 -9.16
CA ARG A 139 3.61 -9.34 -9.00
C ARG A 139 3.63 -8.41 -7.79
N LEU A 140 2.53 -7.77 -7.39
CA LEU A 140 2.60 -6.81 -6.27
C LEU A 140 2.83 -7.48 -4.92
N LEU A 141 3.98 -7.22 -4.30
CA LEU A 141 4.37 -7.69 -2.98
C LEU A 141 4.04 -6.65 -1.89
N LEU A 142 3.42 -7.10 -0.80
CA LEU A 142 3.45 -6.46 0.50
C LEU A 142 4.51 -7.15 1.37
N LEU A 143 5.37 -6.36 2.01
CA LEU A 143 6.34 -6.76 3.01
C LEU A 143 5.93 -6.15 4.37
N PRO A 144 5.18 -6.89 5.21
CA PRO A 144 4.75 -6.39 6.50
C PRO A 144 5.83 -6.62 7.57
N SER A 145 5.93 -5.68 8.51
CA SER A 145 6.66 -5.85 9.77
C SER A 145 5.95 -5.09 10.88
N VAL A 146 6.12 -5.51 12.13
CA VAL A 146 5.46 -4.91 13.30
C VAL A 146 6.51 -4.56 14.36
N PRO A 147 7.23 -3.42 14.20
CA PRO A 147 8.21 -2.95 15.18
C PRO A 147 7.67 -2.90 16.62
N GLU A 148 6.46 -2.35 16.82
CA GLU A 148 5.79 -2.32 18.12
C GLU A 148 4.46 -3.06 18.05
N GLY A 149 4.21 -3.96 19.00
CA GLY A 149 2.96 -4.70 19.08
C GLY A 149 3.07 -5.90 20.02
N SER A 150 1.92 -6.47 20.37
CA SER A 150 1.85 -7.71 21.14
C SER A 150 2.33 -8.91 20.30
N TRP A 151 2.89 -9.93 20.95
CA TRP A 151 3.40 -11.14 20.27
C TRP A 151 2.33 -11.81 19.39
N ILE A 152 1.08 -11.86 19.85
CA ILE A 152 -0.05 -12.41 19.09
C ILE A 152 -0.33 -11.64 17.79
N VAL A 153 -0.18 -10.30 17.78
CA VAL A 153 -0.30 -9.51 16.54
C VAL A 153 0.87 -9.76 15.61
N ARG A 154 2.11 -9.81 16.14
CA ARG A 154 3.29 -10.13 15.33
C ARG A 154 3.18 -11.52 14.68
N GLN A 155 2.63 -12.51 15.38
CA GLN A 155 2.37 -13.84 14.83
C GLN A 155 1.24 -13.85 13.80
N ALA A 156 0.15 -13.09 14.02
CA ALA A 156 -0.98 -13.03 13.10
C ALA A 156 -0.65 -12.31 11.78
N VAL A 157 0.12 -11.22 11.83
CA VAL A 157 0.58 -10.48 10.64
C VAL A 157 1.73 -11.20 9.95
N GLY A 158 2.64 -11.82 10.71
CA GLY A 158 3.85 -12.44 10.20
C GLY A 158 4.89 -11.41 9.73
N SER A 159 5.93 -11.91 9.06
CA SER A 159 7.09 -11.14 8.58
C SER A 159 7.55 -11.54 7.17
N ARG A 160 6.73 -12.33 6.45
CA ARG A 160 7.04 -12.82 5.10
C ARG A 160 6.43 -11.88 4.05
N ALA A 161 7.15 -11.64 2.96
CA ALA A 161 6.59 -10.98 1.79
C ALA A 161 5.45 -11.82 1.17
N VAL A 162 4.34 -11.18 0.83
CA VAL A 162 3.14 -11.82 0.27
C VAL A 162 2.73 -11.11 -1.03
N VAL A 163 2.38 -11.87 -2.07
CA VAL A 163 1.79 -11.30 -3.30
C VAL A 163 0.31 -11.06 -3.05
N LEU A 164 -0.12 -9.80 -3.12
CA LEU A 164 -1.48 -9.40 -2.73
C LEU A 164 -2.56 -10.05 -3.61
N GLY A 165 -2.41 -9.97 -4.94
CA GLY A 165 -3.36 -10.55 -5.90
C GLY A 165 -3.38 -12.08 -5.98
N GLN A 166 -2.64 -12.78 -5.12
CA GLN A 166 -2.73 -14.24 -4.94
C GLN A 166 -3.52 -14.63 -3.68
N ILE A 167 -3.84 -13.65 -2.81
CA ILE A 167 -4.57 -13.88 -1.55
C ILE A 167 -5.77 -12.96 -1.33
N LEU A 168 -5.89 -11.86 -2.09
CA LEU A 168 -6.92 -10.83 -1.98
C LEU A 168 -7.34 -10.37 -3.37
N ASP A 169 -8.60 -9.97 -3.52
CA ASP A 169 -9.09 -9.38 -4.77
C ASP A 169 -8.41 -8.01 -4.95
N CYS A 170 -7.82 -7.75 -6.11
CA CYS A 170 -7.17 -6.48 -6.41
C CYS A 170 -7.74 -5.86 -7.69
N SER A 171 -8.10 -4.57 -7.62
CA SER A 171 -8.49 -3.75 -8.77
C SER A 171 -7.37 -2.75 -9.10
N TYR A 172 -7.20 -2.43 -10.38
CA TYR A 172 -6.09 -1.63 -10.86
C TYR A 172 -6.57 -0.50 -11.77
N HIS A 173 -6.19 0.73 -11.45
CA HIS A 173 -6.67 1.91 -12.17
C HIS A 173 -5.52 2.78 -12.64
N LYS A 174 -5.45 3.00 -13.96
CA LYS A 174 -4.37 3.75 -14.60
C LYS A 174 -4.86 5.10 -15.06
N GLY A 175 -4.39 6.16 -14.40
CA GLY A 175 -4.54 7.53 -14.87
C GLY A 175 -3.43 7.93 -15.83
N LYS A 176 -3.46 9.19 -16.29
CA LYS A 176 -2.43 9.76 -17.18
C LYS A 176 -1.01 9.69 -16.57
N ASN A 177 -0.90 9.97 -15.27
CA ASN A 177 0.37 10.11 -14.53
C ASN A 177 0.38 9.29 -13.21
N TYR A 178 -0.46 8.26 -13.07
CA TYR A 178 -0.52 7.42 -11.86
C TYR A 178 -1.00 6.01 -12.15
N ILE A 179 -0.65 5.06 -11.27
CA ILE A 179 -1.42 3.82 -11.07
C ILE A 179 -1.94 3.79 -9.62
N GLU A 180 -3.17 3.37 -9.46
CA GLU A 180 -3.85 3.12 -8.20
C GLU A 180 -4.06 1.60 -8.08
N VAL A 181 -3.82 1.06 -6.89
CA VAL A 181 -4.01 -0.36 -6.59
C VAL A 181 -4.95 -0.50 -5.40
N ASP A 182 -6.14 -0.98 -5.70
CA ASP A 182 -7.21 -1.25 -4.77
C ASP A 182 -7.13 -2.71 -4.34
N VAL A 183 -7.20 -2.98 -3.03
CA VAL A 183 -6.92 -4.32 -2.48
C VAL A 183 -7.91 -4.70 -1.39
N ASN A 184 -8.71 -5.73 -1.63
CA ASN A 184 -9.83 -6.11 -0.78
C ASN A 184 -9.41 -7.02 0.37
N MET A 185 -8.82 -6.50 1.46
CA MET A 185 -8.61 -7.26 2.72
C MET A 185 -9.90 -7.94 3.23
N GLY A 186 -11.07 -7.48 2.79
CA GLY A 186 -12.38 -8.08 3.06
C GLY A 186 -12.70 -9.36 2.27
N SER A 187 -11.95 -9.76 1.23
CA SER A 187 -12.30 -10.94 0.42
C SER A 187 -11.86 -12.27 1.05
N SER A 188 -10.64 -12.33 1.59
CA SER A 188 -10.10 -13.55 2.20
C SER A 188 -10.50 -13.73 3.66
N GLY A 189 -11.03 -14.91 3.99
CA GLY A 189 -11.40 -15.27 5.37
C GLY A 189 -10.21 -15.31 6.33
N ILE A 190 -9.04 -15.74 5.84
CA ILE A 190 -7.78 -15.74 6.60
C ILE A 190 -7.43 -14.31 7.00
N VAL A 191 -7.50 -13.39 6.03
CA VAL A 191 -7.10 -12.00 6.20
C VAL A 191 -8.10 -11.23 7.06
N ARG A 192 -9.41 -11.46 6.92
CA ARG A 192 -10.42 -10.95 7.88
C ARG A 192 -10.12 -11.39 9.32
N GLY A 193 -9.63 -12.61 9.51
CA GLY A 193 -9.18 -13.12 10.82
C GLY A 193 -7.98 -12.33 11.38
N VAL A 194 -6.93 -12.14 10.58
CA VAL A 194 -5.76 -11.31 10.95
C VAL A 194 -6.17 -9.88 11.29
N MET A 195 -7.03 -9.28 10.46
CA MET A 195 -7.50 -7.90 10.64
C MET A 195 -8.35 -7.72 11.90
N SER A 196 -9.15 -8.72 12.28
CA SER A 196 -9.87 -8.73 13.56
C SER A 196 -8.91 -8.63 14.76
N ILE A 197 -7.79 -9.36 14.71
CA ILE A 197 -6.73 -9.29 15.73
C ILE A 197 -6.06 -7.90 15.70
N VAL A 198 -5.68 -7.40 14.50
CA VAL A 198 -5.03 -6.08 14.35
C VAL A 198 -5.88 -4.95 14.91
N PHE A 199 -7.19 -4.90 14.59
CA PHE A 199 -8.09 -3.86 15.11
C PHE A 199 -8.20 -3.84 16.63
N GLY A 200 -8.08 -5.00 17.30
CA GLY A 200 -8.09 -5.10 18.76
C GLY A 200 -6.88 -4.46 19.46
N TYR A 201 -5.78 -4.20 18.73
CA TYR A 201 -4.53 -3.64 19.29
C TYR A 201 -4.06 -2.36 18.58
N ILE A 202 -4.74 -1.92 17.52
CA ILE A 202 -4.24 -0.92 16.53
C ILE A 202 -3.69 0.38 17.14
N SER A 203 -4.31 0.89 18.20
CA SER A 203 -3.89 2.12 18.91
C SER A 203 -2.63 1.97 19.77
N ALA A 204 -2.01 0.77 19.77
CA ALA A 204 -0.74 0.42 20.41
C ALA A 204 0.26 -0.26 19.45
N LEU A 205 -0.04 -0.34 18.14
CA LEU A 205 0.86 -0.92 17.14
C LEU A 205 1.75 0.15 16.48
N VAL A 206 2.96 -0.24 16.09
CA VAL A 206 3.69 0.41 15.00
C VAL A 206 3.88 -0.65 13.92
N VAL A 207 3.44 -0.35 12.70
CA VAL A 207 3.40 -1.29 11.58
C VAL A 207 4.13 -0.69 10.39
N ASP A 208 5.11 -1.43 9.87
CA ASP A 208 5.82 -1.15 8.63
C ASP A 208 5.19 -1.93 7.48
N MET A 209 4.99 -1.24 6.36
CA MET A 209 4.53 -1.83 5.11
C MET A 209 5.44 -1.34 3.98
N GLY A 210 6.26 -2.25 3.47
CA GLY A 210 7.06 -2.07 2.26
C GLY A 210 6.36 -2.69 1.06
N PHE A 211 6.53 -2.09 -0.12
CA PHE A 211 5.88 -2.52 -1.35
C PHE A 211 6.91 -2.75 -2.45
N SER A 212 6.85 -3.90 -3.12
CA SER A 212 7.81 -4.29 -4.17
C SER A 212 7.10 -5.05 -5.31
N LEU A 213 7.82 -5.39 -6.37
CA LEU A 213 7.33 -6.23 -7.46
C LEU A 213 8.14 -7.52 -7.52
N ARG A 214 7.46 -8.67 -7.48
CA ARG A 214 8.10 -9.99 -7.56
C ARG A 214 8.88 -10.14 -8.87
N ALA A 215 10.15 -10.53 -8.78
CA ALA A 215 10.93 -11.01 -9.91
C ALA A 215 10.67 -12.50 -10.15
N GLU A 216 10.49 -12.92 -11.40
CA GLU A 216 10.29 -14.32 -11.81
C GLU A 216 11.40 -14.83 -12.74
N SER A 217 12.26 -13.94 -13.23
CA SER A 217 13.39 -14.22 -14.12
C SER A 217 14.66 -13.47 -13.68
N GLU A 218 15.84 -13.92 -14.12
CA GLU A 218 17.11 -13.22 -13.80
C GLU A 218 17.16 -11.80 -14.38
N SER A 219 16.47 -11.55 -15.50
CA SER A 219 16.31 -10.23 -16.13
C SER A 219 15.43 -9.26 -15.33
N GLU A 220 14.73 -9.73 -14.31
CA GLU A 220 13.90 -8.91 -13.41
C GLU A 220 14.55 -8.72 -12.03
N LEU A 221 15.81 -9.16 -11.84
CA LEU A 221 16.54 -9.01 -10.58
C LEU A 221 17.63 -7.92 -10.63
N PRO A 222 17.91 -7.22 -9.51
CA PRO A 222 17.29 -7.37 -8.17
C PRO A 222 15.85 -6.85 -8.11
N GLU A 223 15.09 -7.33 -7.12
CA GLU A 223 13.80 -6.72 -6.75
C GLU A 223 14.03 -5.35 -6.09
N GLU A 224 13.36 -4.32 -6.60
CA GLU A 224 13.43 -2.95 -6.08
C GLU A 224 12.27 -2.67 -5.10
N LEU A 225 12.54 -1.86 -4.07
CA LEU A 225 11.49 -1.34 -3.19
C LEU A 225 10.77 -0.19 -3.90
N LEU A 226 9.46 -0.31 -4.14
CA LEU A 226 8.67 0.77 -4.71
C LEU A 226 8.52 1.90 -3.70
N GLY A 227 8.03 1.59 -2.50
CA GLY A 227 7.75 2.55 -1.44
C GLY A 227 7.61 1.85 -0.10
N ALA A 228 7.74 2.59 0.99
CA ALA A 228 7.57 2.08 2.33
C ALA A 228 6.95 3.12 3.28
N VAL A 229 6.15 2.65 4.23
CA VAL A 229 5.45 3.50 5.20
C VAL A 229 5.37 2.81 6.56
N ARG A 230 5.53 3.61 7.62
CA ARG A 230 5.36 3.24 9.02
C ARG A 230 4.14 3.94 9.56
N CYS A 231 3.14 3.18 10.01
CA CYS A 231 1.97 3.69 10.70
C CYS A 231 2.17 3.64 12.21
N PHE A 232 1.87 4.75 12.91
CA PHE A 232 2.05 4.86 14.35
C PHE A 232 0.72 4.91 15.11
N ARG A 233 0.43 3.83 15.83
CA ARG A 233 -0.54 3.72 16.93
C ARG A 233 -1.93 4.27 16.58
N LEU A 234 -2.42 3.91 15.39
CA LEU A 234 -3.62 4.46 14.74
C LEU A 234 -4.89 4.22 15.57
N ASP A 235 -5.77 5.22 15.63
CA ASP A 235 -6.97 5.22 16.45
C ASP A 235 -8.26 5.21 15.60
N LEU A 236 -9.12 4.21 15.81
CA LEU A 236 -10.39 4.05 15.09
C LEU A 236 -11.35 5.22 15.28
N SER A 237 -11.27 5.93 16.40
CA SER A 237 -12.07 7.13 16.63
C SER A 237 -11.66 8.30 15.71
N THR A 238 -10.37 8.46 15.43
CA THR A 238 -9.82 9.59 14.65
C THR A 238 -9.89 9.39 13.14
N ALA A 239 -10.47 8.28 12.67
CA ALA A 239 -10.84 8.09 11.27
C ALA A 239 -11.85 9.18 10.86
N ALA A 240 -11.49 9.99 9.86
CA ALA A 240 -12.38 11.00 9.32
C ALA A 240 -13.59 10.33 8.63
N ASN A 241 -14.81 10.76 8.94
CA ASN A 241 -15.99 10.21 8.27
C ASN A 241 -15.92 10.52 6.78
N LEU A 242 -16.00 9.49 5.93
CA LEU A 242 -16.10 9.66 4.48
C LEU A 242 -17.57 9.64 4.05
N GLU A 243 -18.33 10.59 4.60
CA GLU A 243 -19.73 10.86 4.25
C GLU A 243 -19.81 11.41 2.82
N ARG A 244 -20.74 10.88 2.02
CA ARG A 244 -21.05 11.26 0.62
C ARG A 244 -22.53 11.02 0.35
#